data_AF-A0A3M1YAS5-F1
#
_entry.id   AF-A0A3M1YAS5-F1
#
_cell.length_a   1.000
_cell.length_b   1.000
_cell.length_c   1.000
_cell.angle_alpha   90.00
_cell.angle_beta   90.00
_cell.angle_gamma   90.00
#
_symmetry.space_group_name_H-M   'P 1'
#
loop_
_entity.id
_entity.type
_entity.pdbx_description
1 polymer ?
#
loop_
_entity_poly.entity_id
_entity_poly.type
_entity_poly.pdbx_seq_one_letter_code
_entity_poly.pdbx_strand_id
1 'polypeptide(L)'
;METHSEIDFQSLKTNGIKINYLHICERKLWLFDRGIGMEQTSDKVLLGKLLGEYAYPREQTRDVLIDNLIRIDILDSETIRE
;
A
#
# COMPACT_ATOMS: atom_id res chain seq x y z
N MET A 1 -10.46 -23.44 28.46
CA MET A 1 -11.32 -22.55 27.65
C MET A 1 -10.38 -21.51 27.07
N GLU A 2 -9.76 -21.84 25.94
CA GLU A 2 -8.72 -21.02 25.32
C GLU A 2 -9.39 -19.78 24.73
N THR A 3 -9.00 -18.61 25.23
CA THR A 3 -9.39 -17.33 24.65
C THR A 3 -8.57 -17.14 23.38
N HIS A 4 -9.03 -17.71 22.26
CA HIS A 4 -8.61 -17.24 20.95
C HIS A 4 -9.16 -15.81 20.82
N SER A 5 -8.33 -14.81 21.12
CA SER A 5 -8.63 -13.45 20.71
C SER A 5 -8.63 -13.45 19.19
N GLU A 6 -9.81 -13.41 18.57
CA GLU A 6 -9.94 -13.20 17.14
C GLU A 6 -9.31 -11.84 16.81
N ILE A 7 -8.15 -11.86 16.16
CA ILE A 7 -7.48 -10.65 15.71
C ILE A 7 -8.25 -10.16 14.47
N ASP A 8 -8.92 -9.02 14.60
CA ASP A 8 -9.54 -8.35 13.46
C ASP A 8 -8.45 -7.66 12.61
N PHE A 9 -7.96 -8.35 11.59
CA PHE A 9 -6.98 -7.82 10.65
C PHE A 9 -7.49 -6.63 9.84
N GLN A 10 -8.81 -6.45 9.68
CA GLN A 10 -9.35 -5.28 8.98
C GLN A 10 -9.19 -4.02 9.82
N SER A 11 -9.37 -4.11 11.14
CA SER A 11 -9.10 -2.99 12.06
C SER A 11 -7.63 -2.56 12.09
N LEU A 12 -6.72 -3.47 11.76
CA LEU A 12 -5.27 -3.25 11.76
C LEU A 12 -4.71 -2.89 10.37
N LYS A 13 -5.57 -2.56 9.41
CA LYS A 13 -5.16 -2.28 8.03
C LYS A 13 -4.16 -1.11 7.98
N THR A 14 -2.92 -1.45 7.65
CA THR A 14 -1.80 -0.53 7.51
C THR A 14 -1.03 -0.82 6.23
N ASN A 15 -0.14 0.10 5.85
CA ASN A 15 0.74 -0.06 4.71
C ASN A 15 2.04 0.74 4.92
N GLY A 16 3.02 0.55 4.03
CA GLY A 16 4.30 1.26 4.10
C GLY A 16 4.15 2.78 4.08
N ILE A 17 3.14 3.32 3.39
CA ILE A 17 2.88 4.78 3.35
C ILE A 17 2.51 5.30 4.74
N LYS A 18 1.62 4.61 5.47
CA LYS A 18 1.26 4.98 6.84
C LYS A 18 2.48 4.97 7.77
N ILE A 19 3.35 3.97 7.64
CA ILE A 19 4.59 3.86 8.43
C ILE A 19 5.58 5.00 8.08
N ASN A 20 5.76 5.30 6.79
CA ASN A 20 6.58 6.42 6.35
C ASN A 20 6.06 7.75 6.91
N TYR A 21 4.74 7.97 6.86
CA TYR A 21 4.14 9.18 7.42
C TYR A 21 4.27 9.26 8.93
N LEU A 22 4.13 8.14 9.66
CA LEU A 22 4.40 8.09 11.09
C LEU A 22 5.83 8.51 11.39
N HIS A 23 6.80 7.97 10.65
CA HIS A 23 8.21 8.27 10.81
C HIS A 23 8.53 9.76 10.56
N ILE A 24 7.84 10.39 9.60
CA ILE A 24 8.00 11.83 9.32
C ILE A 24 7.28 12.68 10.38
N CYS A 25 5.99 12.44 10.61
CA CYS A 25 5.13 13.20 11.51
C CYS A 25 3.78 12.52 11.76
N GLU A 26 3.41 12.32 13.04
CA GLU A 26 2.12 11.74 13.45
C GLU A 26 0.90 12.45 12.85
N ARG A 27 0.94 13.79 12.77
CA ARG A 27 -0.17 14.58 12.20
C ARG A 27 -0.35 14.32 10.70
N LYS A 28 0.74 14.03 9.97
CA LYS A 28 0.66 13.68 8.55
C LYS A 28 -0.06 12.35 8.36
N LEU A 29 0.27 11.34 9.19
CA LEU A 29 -0.44 10.08 9.22
C LEU A 29 -1.94 10.28 9.53
N TRP A 30 -2.26 11.07 10.56
CA TRP A 30 -3.66 11.33 10.95
C TRP A 30 -4.48 11.97 9.82
N LEU A 31 -3.90 12.94 9.10
CA LEU A 31 -4.57 13.57 7.96
C LEU A 31 -4.79 12.58 6.81
N PHE A 32 -3.75 11.81 6.47
CA PHE A 32 -3.83 10.81 5.41
C PHE A 32 -4.87 9.71 5.71
N ASP A 33 -4.89 9.21 6.95
CA ASP A 33 -5.84 8.17 7.38
C ASP A 33 -7.31 8.64 7.29
N ARG A 34 -7.54 9.95 7.39
CA ARG A 34 -8.86 10.60 7.20
C ARG A 34 -9.15 11.03 5.76
N GLY A 35 -8.30 10.65 4.81
CA GLY A 35 -8.46 11.00 3.40
C GLY A 35 -8.07 12.44 3.05
N ILE A 36 -7.38 13.16 3.95
CA ILE A 36 -6.92 14.53 3.73
C ILE A 36 -5.47 14.48 3.22
N GLY A 37 -5.33 14.26 1.92
CA GLY A 37 -4.03 14.27 1.23
C GLY A 37 -3.58 15.67 0.81
N MET A 38 -2.27 15.94 0.86
CA MET A 38 -1.64 17.14 0.28
C MET A 38 -0.69 16.79 -0.88
N GLU A 39 -0.62 15.51 -1.25
CA GLU A 39 0.39 14.94 -2.15
C GLU A 39 -0.02 15.10 -3.63
N GLN A 40 -1.31 15.30 -3.91
CA GLN A 40 -1.89 15.27 -5.26
C GLN A 40 -1.38 16.37 -6.21
N THR A 41 -0.80 17.45 -5.70
CA THR A 41 -0.20 18.53 -6.52
C THR A 41 1.30 18.35 -6.73
N SER A 42 1.90 17.25 -6.26
CA SER A 42 3.34 17.00 -6.37
C SER A 42 3.69 16.30 -7.68
N ASP A 43 4.47 16.97 -8.53
CA ASP A 43 4.97 16.41 -9.79
C ASP A 43 5.78 15.13 -9.57
N LYS A 44 6.51 15.04 -8.46
CA LYS A 44 7.30 13.84 -8.11
C LYS A 44 6.39 12.65 -7.81
N VAL A 45 5.28 12.88 -7.11
CA VAL A 45 4.29 11.83 -6.81
C VAL A 45 3.62 11.38 -8.10
N LEU A 46 3.23 12.33 -8.96
CA LEU A 46 2.67 12.03 -10.28
C LEU A 46 3.64 11.20 -11.14
N LEU A 47 4.91 11.61 -11.22
CA LEU A 47 5.93 10.88 -11.97
C LEU A 47 6.10 9.44 -11.44
N GLY A 48 6.17 9.26 -10.12
CA GLY A 48 6.27 7.93 -9.51
C GLY A 48 5.08 7.03 -9.86
N LYS A 49 3.87 7.59 -9.87
CA LYS A 49 2.66 6.88 -10.29
C LYS A 49 2.74 6.44 -11.75
N LEU A 50 3.12 7.34 -12.65
CA LEU A 50 3.29 7.02 -14.08
C LEU A 50 4.35 5.94 -14.28
N LEU A 51 5.50 6.04 -13.59
CA LEU A 51 6.53 5.01 -13.64
C LEU A 51 5.99 3.64 -13.21
N GLY A 52 5.23 3.57 -12.12
CA GLY A 52 4.59 2.33 -11.67
C GLY A 52 3.62 1.77 -12.71
N GLU A 53 2.76 2.61 -13.30
CA GLU A 53 1.79 2.19 -14.32
C GLU A 53 2.47 1.58 -15.56
N TYR A 54 3.54 2.24 -16.07
CA TYR A 54 4.23 1.81 -17.29
C TYR A 54 5.41 0.86 -17.07
N ALA A 55 5.80 0.59 -15.81
CA ALA A 55 6.87 -0.36 -15.51
C ALA A 55 6.47 -1.78 -15.94
N TYR A 56 7.46 -2.63 -16.22
CA TYR A 56 7.26 -4.07 -16.47
C TYR A 56 6.13 -4.44 -17.46
N PRO A 57 6.10 -3.89 -18.70
CA PRO A 57 5.00 -4.09 -19.65
C PRO A 57 4.83 -5.54 -20.16
N ARG A 58 5.78 -6.42 -19.83
CA ARG A 58 5.76 -7.83 -20.25
C ARG A 58 5.18 -8.77 -19.18
N GLU A 59 5.02 -8.28 -17.95
CA GLU A 59 4.48 -9.07 -16.84
C GLU A 59 2.96 -9.07 -16.92
N GLN A 60 2.35 -10.26 -16.93
CA GLN A 60 0.91 -10.42 -17.19
C GLN A 60 0.04 -10.15 -15.96
N THR A 61 0.50 -10.56 -14.77
CA THR A 61 -0.24 -10.43 -13.51
C THR A 61 0.48 -9.44 -12.61
N ARG A 62 -0.05 -8.22 -12.55
CA ARG A 62 0.50 -7.08 -11.83
C ARG A 62 -0.53 -6.45 -10.92
N ASP A 63 -0.07 -5.72 -9.91
CA ASP A 63 -0.91 -4.92 -9.00
C ASP A 63 -2.06 -5.72 -8.36
N VAL A 64 -1.76 -6.93 -7.89
CA VAL A 64 -2.75 -7.84 -7.30
C VAL A 64 -3.07 -7.40 -5.88
N LEU A 65 -4.36 -7.27 -5.57
CA LEU A 65 -4.86 -6.97 -4.22
C LEU A 65 -5.63 -8.18 -3.67
N ILE A 66 -5.09 -8.83 -2.67
CA ILE A 66 -5.68 -10.00 -2.01
C ILE A 66 -6.36 -9.54 -0.71
N ASP A 67 -7.64 -9.90 -0.56
CA ASP A 67 -8.48 -9.63 0.61
C ASP A 67 -8.50 -8.17 1.07
N ASN A 68 -8.21 -7.24 0.16
CA ASN A 68 -8.06 -5.82 0.44
C ASN A 68 -7.00 -5.53 1.53
N LEU A 69 -6.03 -6.43 1.72
CA LEU A 69 -5.00 -6.37 2.76
C LEU A 69 -3.59 -6.46 2.19
N ILE A 70 -3.35 -7.41 1.29
CA ILE A 70 -2.02 -7.69 0.74
C ILE A 70 -1.97 -7.17 -0.69
N ARG A 71 -1.03 -6.26 -0.97
CA ARG A 71 -0.75 -5.78 -2.31
C ARG A 71 0.54 -6.43 -2.81
N ILE A 72 0.48 -7.01 -4.01
CA ILE A 72 1.62 -7.65 -4.68
C ILE A 72 1.85 -6.93 -6.01
N ASP A 73 3.09 -6.51 -6.26
CA ASP A 73 3.43 -5.74 -7.45
C ASP A 73 3.47 -6.63 -8.69
N ILE A 74 4.15 -7.78 -8.64
CA ILE A 74 4.18 -8.77 -9.72
C ILE A 74 4.04 -10.19 -9.16
N LEU A 75 3.12 -10.96 -9.74
CA LEU A 75 2.91 -12.38 -9.43
C LEU A 75 3.19 -13.23 -10.68
N ASP A 76 4.25 -14.02 -10.63
CA ASP A 76 4.58 -15.02 -11.66
C ASP A 76 4.31 -16.43 -11.12
N SER A 77 4.24 -17.43 -11.99
CA SER A 77 3.91 -18.81 -11.60
C SER A 77 4.89 -19.41 -10.59
N GLU A 78 6.13 -18.92 -10.59
CA GLU A 78 7.19 -19.42 -9.72
C GLU A 78 7.75 -18.34 -8.77
N THR A 79 7.46 -17.05 -9.00
CA THR A 79 8.10 -15.96 -8.25
C THR A 79 7.13 -14.84 -7.86
N ILE A 80 7.35 -14.27 -6.68
CA ILE A 80 6.69 -13.07 -6.18
C ILE A 80 7.73 -11.95 -6.17
N ARG A 81 7.38 -10.78 -6.73
CA ARG A 81 8.24 -9.58 -6.68
C ARG A 81 7.44 -8.42 -6.09
N GLU A 82 8.09 -7.72 -5.16
CA GLU A 82 7.63 -6.51 -4.48
C GLU A 82 8.39 -5.29 -5.00
#